data_AF-A0A1M5T0A9-F1
#
_entry.id   AF-A0A1M5T0A9-F1
#
_cell.length_a   1.000
_cell.length_b   1.000
_cell.length_c   1.000
_cell.angle_alpha   90.00
_cell.angle_beta   90.00
_cell.angle_gamma   90.00
#
_symmetry.space_group_name_H-M   'P 1'
#
loop_
_entity.id
_entity.type
_entity.pdbx_description
1 polymer ?
#
loop_
_entity_poly.entity_id
_entity_poly.type
_entity_poly.pdbx_seq_one_letter_code
_entity_poly.pdbx_strand_id
1 'polypeptide(L)'
;MTKKPLALVTALLAAGLSLPSVAQQQNTQQSQAQQPGMQTQQQGAGSSIRVGHDVVDAVDDVRENVADLIGSLRQSGPGMGVSNWKQSDSQLAKMEQQLTQQMEHKLDEKAERTDDYWKAWIRGEEYKVGVTKQVSELASNLDEVAKMLSGAKGQKMQEIDSADVANQVDDLQEAVEDLVQALQDSDGLNANKQQLQQAQQRLDTMEKELDRQADMAEEEWSTYAVGDQFNPGVQKNISELAQIMRSLFQQDA
;
A
#
# COMPACT_ATOMS: atom_id res chain seq x y z
N MET A 1 30.81 -9.24 29.70
CA MET A 1 30.72 -7.88 30.26
C MET A 1 29.42 -7.25 29.77
N THR A 2 28.56 -6.90 30.72
CA THR A 2 27.48 -5.88 30.69
C THR A 2 26.80 -5.51 29.37
N LYS A 3 25.54 -5.96 29.27
CA LYS A 3 24.44 -5.43 28.44
C LYS A 3 24.16 -3.96 28.76
N LYS A 4 23.78 -3.15 27.76
CA LYS A 4 23.02 -1.91 27.94
C LYS A 4 21.92 -1.80 26.87
N PRO A 5 20.65 -1.63 27.26
CA PRO A 5 19.55 -1.34 26.35
C PRO A 5 19.47 0.17 26.04
N LEU A 6 19.07 0.54 24.82
CA LEU A 6 18.62 1.90 24.51
C LEU A 6 17.23 2.09 25.13
N ALA A 7 17.10 3.14 25.94
CA ALA A 7 15.86 3.52 26.59
C ALA A 7 15.02 4.41 25.67
N LEU A 8 13.75 4.01 25.50
CA LEU A 8 12.67 4.81 24.96
C LEU A 8 12.47 6.06 25.84
N VAL A 9 12.51 7.26 25.26
CA VAL A 9 12.15 8.50 25.97
C VAL A 9 10.72 8.86 25.59
N THR A 10 9.79 8.54 26.47
CA THR A 10 8.42 9.07 26.45
C THR A 10 8.43 10.46 27.09
N ALA A 11 8.09 11.49 26.32
CA ALA A 11 7.83 12.83 26.85
C ALA A 11 6.32 13.04 27.00
N LEU A 12 5.80 12.76 28.20
CA LEU A 12 4.52 13.25 28.68
C LEU A 12 4.71 14.69 29.19
N LEU A 13 4.05 15.66 28.57
CA LEU A 13 3.78 16.95 29.18
C LEU A 13 2.28 17.22 29.14
N ALA A 14 1.67 17.01 30.30
CA ALA A 14 0.33 17.48 30.65
C ALA A 14 0.41 18.91 31.21
N ALA A 15 -0.64 19.69 30.92
CA ALA A 15 -1.22 20.82 31.67
C ALA A 15 -1.58 21.98 30.73
N GLY A 16 -2.79 22.54 30.70
CA GLY A 16 -3.95 22.28 31.53
C GLY A 16 -5.15 23.15 31.11
N LEU A 17 -6.34 22.63 31.43
CA LEU A 17 -7.54 23.29 31.97
C LEU A 17 -7.91 24.72 31.49
N SER A 18 -9.05 24.82 30.80
CA SER A 18 -10.17 25.66 31.27
C SER A 18 -11.50 25.36 30.55
N LEU A 19 -12.47 24.93 31.34
CA LEU A 19 -13.93 25.07 31.19
C LEU A 19 -14.43 25.57 32.56
N PRO A 20 -15.66 26.09 32.77
CA PRO A 20 -16.81 26.16 31.85
C PRO A 20 -17.49 27.55 31.82
N SER A 21 -18.48 27.74 30.95
CA SER A 21 -19.58 28.66 31.25
C SER A 21 -20.87 28.17 30.60
N VAL A 22 -21.76 27.65 31.45
CA VAL A 22 -23.14 27.32 31.15
C VAL A 22 -23.94 28.60 31.40
N ALA A 23 -24.64 29.10 30.38
CA ALA A 23 -25.70 30.09 30.58
C ALA A 23 -26.85 29.77 29.61
N GLN A 24 -27.94 29.30 30.19
CA GLN A 24 -29.19 28.95 29.56
C GLN A 24 -30.22 29.97 30.05
N GLN A 25 -30.67 30.94 29.23
CA GLN A 25 -32.04 31.49 29.37
C GLN A 25 -32.54 32.32 28.16
N GLN A 26 -33.64 31.81 27.58
CA GLN A 26 -34.82 32.46 26.99
C GLN A 26 -34.75 33.85 26.32
N ASN A 27 -34.97 33.82 25.01
CA ASN A 27 -36.19 34.31 24.32
C ASN A 27 -36.62 35.78 24.48
N THR A 28 -36.30 36.61 23.48
CA THR A 28 -37.20 37.66 22.97
C THR A 28 -37.01 37.85 21.46
N GLN A 29 -38.11 37.69 20.73
CA GLN A 29 -38.28 37.90 19.30
C GLN A 29 -38.17 39.38 18.90
N GLN A 30 -37.50 39.69 17.77
CA GLN A 30 -38.05 40.54 16.70
C GLN A 30 -37.19 40.49 15.42
N SER A 31 -37.67 39.67 14.47
CA SER A 31 -37.81 39.89 13.02
C SER A 31 -36.64 40.43 12.17
N GLN A 32 -36.12 39.61 11.24
CA GLN A 32 -36.27 39.84 9.79
C GLN A 32 -35.76 38.64 8.93
N ALA A 33 -36.50 38.40 7.84
CA ALA A 33 -36.22 37.55 6.67
C ALA A 33 -36.22 36.02 6.81
N GLN A 34 -37.30 35.42 6.29
CA GLN A 34 -37.37 34.02 5.86
C GLN A 34 -36.37 33.76 4.73
N GLN A 35 -35.54 32.73 4.89
CA GLN A 35 -35.12 31.87 3.78
C GLN A 35 -35.43 30.42 4.15
N PRO A 36 -36.23 29.70 3.35
CA PRO A 36 -36.46 28.28 3.54
C PRO A 36 -35.31 27.47 2.92
N GLY A 37 -34.78 26.54 3.71
CA GLY A 37 -34.16 25.30 3.22
C GLY A 37 -32.74 25.38 2.66
N MET A 38 -31.77 24.88 3.43
CA MET A 38 -30.69 24.02 2.93
C MET A 38 -30.29 23.04 4.04
N GLN A 39 -31.20 22.11 4.35
CA GLN A 39 -30.83 20.81 4.92
C GLN A 39 -31.17 19.76 3.87
N THR A 40 -30.39 19.75 2.79
CA THR A 40 -30.44 18.69 1.79
C THR A 40 -29.07 18.60 1.13
N GLN A 41 -28.49 17.40 1.19
CA GLN A 41 -27.49 16.91 0.23
C GLN A 41 -26.00 17.20 0.50
N GLN A 42 -25.51 17.01 1.74
CA GLN A 42 -24.07 16.95 2.01
C GLN A 42 -23.55 15.55 2.39
N GLN A 43 -24.43 14.59 2.68
CA GLN A 43 -24.02 13.22 3.07
C GLN A 43 -23.69 12.30 1.89
N GLY A 44 -24.29 12.50 0.71
CA GLY A 44 -24.05 11.61 -0.45
C GLY A 44 -22.86 11.99 -1.33
N ALA A 45 -22.46 13.27 -1.36
CA ALA A 45 -21.35 13.74 -2.19
C ALA A 45 -20.00 13.70 -1.46
N GLY A 46 -19.98 13.84 -0.13
CA GLY A 46 -18.75 13.77 0.67
C GLY A 46 -18.21 12.36 0.84
N SER A 47 -19.09 11.35 0.91
CA SER A 47 -18.72 9.94 0.99
C SER A 47 -17.98 9.48 -0.27
N SER A 48 -18.49 9.79 -1.46
CA SER A 48 -17.88 9.34 -2.72
C SER A 48 -16.50 9.97 -2.99
N ILE A 49 -16.24 11.17 -2.48
CA ILE A 49 -14.95 11.86 -2.66
C ILE A 49 -13.90 11.24 -1.75
N ARG A 50 -14.21 11.03 -0.46
CA ARG A 50 -13.28 10.40 0.49
C ARG A 50 -12.83 9.04 0.00
N VAL A 51 -13.80 8.20 -0.37
CA VAL A 51 -13.52 6.87 -0.92
C VAL A 51 -12.69 6.92 -2.23
N GLY A 52 -12.84 7.98 -3.02
CA GLY A 52 -11.98 8.21 -4.20
C GLY A 52 -10.56 8.62 -3.85
N HIS A 53 -10.35 9.36 -2.76
CA HIS A 53 -9.03 9.64 -2.21
C HIS A 53 -8.41 8.38 -1.62
N ASP A 54 -9.16 7.65 -0.80
CA ASP A 54 -8.70 6.42 -0.14
C ASP A 54 -8.15 5.40 -1.16
N VAL A 55 -8.78 5.26 -2.34
CA VAL A 55 -8.26 4.40 -3.41
C VAL A 55 -6.98 4.94 -4.04
N VAL A 56 -6.87 6.26 -4.26
CA VAL A 56 -5.67 6.85 -4.88
C VAL A 56 -4.50 6.78 -3.92
N ASP A 57 -4.73 7.08 -2.64
CA ASP A 57 -3.76 6.99 -1.57
C ASP A 57 -3.26 5.54 -1.45
N ALA A 58 -4.16 4.55 -1.39
CA ALA A 58 -3.78 3.15 -1.36
C ALA A 58 -3.01 2.68 -2.61
N VAL A 59 -3.29 3.23 -3.80
CA VAL A 59 -2.48 2.96 -5.00
C VAL A 59 -1.07 3.56 -4.86
N ASP A 60 -0.95 4.74 -4.27
CA ASP A 60 0.33 5.39 -4.02
C ASP A 60 1.17 4.64 -2.99
N ASP A 61 0.54 4.14 -1.93
CA ASP A 61 1.15 3.31 -0.88
C ASP A 61 1.69 2.00 -1.48
N VAL A 62 0.90 1.32 -2.33
CA VAL A 62 1.40 0.14 -3.06
C VAL A 62 2.57 0.51 -3.96
N ARG A 63 2.52 1.66 -4.65
CA ARG A 63 3.63 2.12 -5.49
C ARG A 63 4.90 2.37 -4.69
N GLU A 64 4.80 3.00 -3.52
CA GLU A 64 5.93 3.24 -2.61
C GLU A 64 6.55 1.92 -2.15
N ASN A 65 5.73 0.99 -1.66
CA ASN A 65 6.19 -0.31 -1.20
C ASN A 65 6.80 -1.18 -2.32
N VAL A 66 6.29 -1.09 -3.55
CA VAL A 66 6.94 -1.73 -4.72
C VAL A 66 8.32 -1.11 -4.96
N ALA A 67 8.47 0.21 -4.82
CA ALA A 67 9.75 0.89 -5.00
C ALA A 67 10.75 0.49 -3.90
N ASP A 68 10.32 0.41 -2.64
CA ASP A 68 11.16 0.04 -1.51
C ASP A 68 11.58 -1.44 -1.55
N LEU A 69 10.67 -2.34 -1.97
CA LEU A 69 11.01 -3.72 -2.28
C LEU A 69 12.09 -3.80 -3.38
N ILE A 70 11.93 -3.06 -4.46
CA ILE A 70 12.93 -2.99 -5.54
C ILE A 70 14.27 -2.47 -4.99
N GLY A 71 14.24 -1.41 -4.18
CA GLY A 71 15.42 -0.85 -3.53
C GLY A 71 16.17 -1.88 -2.68
N SER A 72 15.44 -2.63 -1.85
CA SER A 72 15.99 -3.68 -0.98
C SER A 72 16.59 -4.85 -1.76
N LEU A 73 15.93 -5.26 -2.85
CA LEU A 73 16.48 -6.26 -3.77
C LEU A 73 17.77 -5.77 -4.43
N ARG A 74 17.83 -4.51 -4.87
CA ARG A 74 19.04 -3.92 -5.46
C ARG A 74 20.18 -3.82 -4.45
N GLN A 75 19.88 -3.44 -3.21
CA GLN A 75 20.84 -3.39 -2.11
C GLN A 75 21.44 -4.78 -1.81
N SER A 76 20.60 -5.82 -1.81
CA SER A 76 21.01 -7.21 -1.62
C SER A 76 22.01 -7.70 -2.68
N GLY A 77 22.02 -7.08 -3.86
CA GLY A 77 23.09 -7.25 -4.84
C GLY A 77 23.22 -8.66 -5.42
N PRO A 78 24.43 -9.05 -5.86
CA PRO A 78 24.72 -10.41 -6.29
C PRO A 78 24.51 -11.49 -5.20
N GLY A 79 24.37 -11.09 -3.94
CA GLY A 79 24.10 -11.98 -2.80
C GLY A 79 22.80 -12.76 -2.96
N MET A 80 21.82 -12.17 -3.67
CA MET A 80 20.58 -12.82 -4.04
C MET A 80 20.76 -14.06 -4.93
N GLY A 81 21.94 -14.28 -5.54
CA GLY A 81 22.18 -15.45 -6.36
C GLY A 81 21.39 -15.48 -7.68
N VAL A 82 20.99 -14.30 -8.18
CA VAL A 82 20.47 -14.12 -9.53
C VAL A 82 21.64 -14.21 -10.52
N SER A 83 21.57 -15.15 -11.47
CA SER A 83 22.69 -15.47 -12.37
C SER A 83 23.13 -14.32 -13.30
N ASN A 84 22.20 -13.46 -13.69
CA ASN A 84 22.43 -12.31 -14.58
C ASN A 84 22.31 -10.97 -13.85
N TRP A 85 22.81 -10.90 -12.61
CA TRP A 85 22.60 -9.76 -11.70
C TRP A 85 22.73 -8.38 -12.35
N LYS A 86 23.79 -8.11 -13.13
CA LYS A 86 24.00 -6.80 -13.74
C LYS A 86 22.86 -6.36 -14.67
N GLN A 87 22.28 -7.31 -15.43
CA GLN A 87 21.13 -7.02 -16.28
C GLN A 87 19.87 -6.80 -15.43
N SER A 88 19.69 -7.65 -14.42
CA SER A 88 18.58 -7.56 -13.47
C SER A 88 18.57 -6.24 -12.70
N ASP A 89 19.70 -5.81 -12.13
CA ASP A 89 19.84 -4.50 -11.47
C ASP A 89 19.53 -3.34 -12.42
N SER A 90 19.99 -3.40 -13.68
CA SER A 90 19.61 -2.38 -14.65
C SER A 90 18.11 -2.36 -14.99
N GLN A 91 17.43 -3.50 -14.88
CA GLN A 91 15.98 -3.58 -15.07
C GLN A 91 15.25 -3.03 -13.85
N LEU A 92 15.67 -3.44 -12.65
CA LEU A 92 15.15 -2.93 -11.36
C LEU A 92 15.30 -1.41 -11.26
N ALA A 93 16.47 -0.86 -11.58
CA ALA A 93 16.71 0.58 -11.58
C ALA A 93 15.78 1.35 -12.53
N LYS A 94 15.39 0.75 -13.66
CA LYS A 94 14.42 1.36 -14.58
C LYS A 94 13.01 1.32 -14.00
N MET A 95 12.62 0.22 -13.37
CA MET A 95 11.31 0.11 -12.70
C MET A 95 11.20 1.15 -11.57
N GLU A 96 12.21 1.24 -10.71
CA GLU A 96 12.27 2.25 -9.64
C GLU A 96 12.16 3.67 -10.19
N GLN A 97 12.92 3.99 -11.25
CA GLN A 97 12.79 5.30 -11.90
C GLN A 97 11.37 5.55 -12.45
N GLN A 98 10.71 4.54 -13.01
CA GLN A 98 9.34 4.66 -13.50
C GLN A 98 8.36 4.94 -12.36
N LEU A 99 8.51 4.25 -11.22
CA LEU A 99 7.67 4.43 -10.04
C LEU A 99 7.82 5.85 -9.46
N THR A 100 9.06 6.25 -9.16
CA THR A 100 9.37 7.55 -8.51
C THR A 100 9.19 8.75 -9.44
N GLN A 101 9.45 8.63 -10.75
CA GLN A 101 9.39 9.82 -11.64
C GLN A 101 8.11 9.94 -12.44
N GLN A 102 7.43 8.83 -12.74
CA GLN A 102 6.29 8.84 -13.66
C GLN A 102 4.96 8.50 -13.00
N MET A 103 4.98 7.72 -11.92
CA MET A 103 3.77 7.35 -11.18
C MET A 103 3.52 8.33 -10.04
N GLU A 104 4.52 8.54 -9.18
CA GLU A 104 4.51 9.55 -8.08
C GLU A 104 4.01 10.91 -8.55
N HIS A 105 4.68 11.49 -9.55
CA HIS A 105 4.34 12.84 -10.03
C HIS A 105 2.91 12.94 -10.55
N LYS A 106 2.35 11.87 -11.12
CA LYS A 106 0.96 11.86 -11.59
C LYS A 106 -0.03 11.75 -10.44
N LEU A 107 0.31 11.03 -9.38
CA LEU A 107 -0.51 10.89 -8.19
C LEU A 107 -0.49 12.20 -7.40
N ASP A 108 0.68 12.81 -7.20
CA ASP A 108 0.87 14.13 -6.59
C ASP A 108 0.12 15.24 -7.32
N GLU A 109 0.31 15.37 -8.64
CA GLU A 109 -0.37 16.40 -9.46
C GLU A 109 -1.90 16.28 -9.40
N LYS A 110 -2.43 15.11 -9.04
CA LYS A 110 -3.87 14.89 -8.85
C LYS A 110 -4.25 15.19 -7.40
N ALA A 111 -3.47 14.77 -6.41
CA ALA A 111 -3.64 15.08 -4.99
C ALA A 111 -3.71 16.58 -4.70
N GLU A 112 -2.90 17.39 -5.39
CA GLU A 112 -2.85 18.85 -5.20
C GLU A 112 -4.05 19.62 -5.80
N ARG A 113 -4.97 18.95 -6.52
CA ARG A 113 -6.10 19.64 -7.16
C ARG A 113 -7.25 19.88 -6.20
N THR A 114 -8.10 20.85 -6.53
CA THR A 114 -9.25 21.23 -5.69
C THR A 114 -10.30 20.13 -5.59
N ASP A 115 -11.03 20.07 -4.47
CA ASP A 115 -12.15 19.14 -4.23
C ASP A 115 -13.17 19.09 -5.38
N ASP A 116 -13.41 20.22 -6.05
CA ASP A 116 -14.36 20.30 -7.16
C ASP A 116 -13.81 19.66 -8.45
N TYR A 117 -12.49 19.74 -8.67
CA TYR A 117 -11.84 18.97 -9.73
C TYR A 117 -11.89 17.47 -9.43
N TRP A 118 -11.62 17.09 -8.18
CA TRP A 118 -11.72 15.71 -7.70
C TRP A 118 -13.11 15.11 -7.92
N LYS A 119 -14.17 15.82 -7.50
CA LYS A 119 -15.57 15.41 -7.73
C LYS A 119 -15.88 15.11 -9.20
N ALA A 120 -15.34 15.90 -10.11
CA ALA A 120 -15.53 15.71 -11.54
C ALA A 120 -14.71 14.53 -12.06
N TRP A 121 -13.46 14.40 -11.59
CA TRP A 121 -12.53 13.36 -12.03
C TRP A 121 -12.94 11.96 -11.57
N ILE A 122 -13.24 11.76 -10.28
CA ILE A 122 -13.62 10.44 -9.72
C ILE A 122 -14.88 9.84 -10.37
N ARG A 123 -15.75 10.70 -10.92
CA ARG A 123 -16.96 10.30 -11.64
C ARG A 123 -16.72 10.07 -13.13
N GLY A 124 -15.55 10.45 -13.62
CA GLY A 124 -15.15 10.32 -15.02
C GLY A 124 -14.50 8.97 -15.31
N GLU A 125 -14.58 8.56 -16.58
CA GLU A 125 -13.91 7.34 -17.05
C GLU A 125 -12.37 7.45 -16.99
N GLU A 126 -11.83 8.68 -17.03
CA GLU A 126 -10.38 8.93 -16.87
C GLU A 126 -9.85 8.41 -15.53
N TYR A 127 -10.62 8.57 -14.44
CA TYR A 127 -10.24 8.07 -13.12
C TYR A 127 -10.14 6.55 -13.09
N LYS A 128 -11.18 5.86 -13.59
CA LYS A 128 -11.22 4.40 -13.63
C LYS A 128 -10.10 3.82 -14.48
N VAL A 129 -9.91 4.38 -15.68
CA VAL A 129 -8.83 3.97 -16.59
C VAL A 129 -7.45 4.25 -15.97
N GLY A 130 -7.29 5.38 -15.28
CA GLY A 130 -6.07 5.75 -14.60
C GLY A 130 -5.69 4.79 -13.47
N VAL A 131 -6.60 4.56 -12.53
CA VAL A 131 -6.39 3.63 -11.39
C VAL A 131 -6.14 2.21 -11.89
N THR A 132 -6.98 1.69 -12.79
CA THR A 132 -6.83 0.33 -13.34
C THR A 132 -5.49 0.15 -14.03
N LYS A 133 -5.04 1.17 -14.80
CA LYS A 133 -3.76 1.13 -15.48
C LYS A 133 -2.58 1.12 -14.50
N GLN A 134 -2.61 1.95 -13.46
CA GLN A 134 -1.55 2.01 -12.46
C GLN A 134 -1.43 0.69 -11.68
N VAL A 135 -2.56 0.14 -11.21
CA VAL A 135 -2.59 -1.17 -10.56
C VAL A 135 -2.06 -2.27 -11.49
N SER A 136 -2.43 -2.25 -12.77
CA SER A 136 -1.90 -3.22 -13.74
C SER A 136 -0.41 -3.06 -14.04
N GLU A 137 0.11 -1.82 -14.03
CA GLU A 137 1.54 -1.54 -14.19
C GLU A 137 2.33 -2.03 -12.97
N LEU A 138 1.87 -1.74 -11.75
CA LEU A 138 2.46 -2.23 -10.51
C LEU A 138 2.50 -3.76 -10.44
N ALA A 139 1.38 -4.41 -10.77
CA ALA A 139 1.31 -5.86 -10.83
C ALA A 139 2.26 -6.46 -11.89
N SER A 140 2.51 -5.73 -12.97
CA SER A 140 3.48 -6.16 -14.00
C SER A 140 4.93 -6.01 -13.52
N ASN A 141 5.24 -4.96 -12.75
CA ASN A 141 6.55 -4.80 -12.12
C ASN A 141 6.81 -5.94 -11.14
N LEU A 142 5.86 -6.26 -10.26
CA LEU A 142 5.98 -7.38 -9.32
C LEU A 142 6.18 -8.73 -10.03
N ASP A 143 5.47 -8.97 -11.13
CA ASP A 143 5.65 -10.18 -11.93
C ASP A 143 7.04 -10.29 -12.56
N GLU A 144 7.59 -9.17 -13.03
CA GLU A 144 8.97 -9.12 -13.54
C GLU A 144 10.00 -9.34 -12.42
N VAL A 145 9.76 -8.80 -11.23
CA VAL A 145 10.58 -9.08 -10.03
C VAL A 145 10.51 -10.57 -9.67
N ALA A 146 9.33 -11.17 -9.64
CA ALA A 146 9.17 -12.61 -9.38
C ALA A 146 9.87 -13.47 -10.44
N LYS A 147 9.77 -13.12 -11.74
CA LYS A 147 10.51 -13.82 -12.80
C LYS A 147 12.02 -13.70 -12.63
N MET A 148 12.52 -12.55 -12.21
CA MET A 148 13.94 -12.34 -11.94
C MET A 148 14.43 -13.24 -10.78
N LEU A 149 13.64 -13.36 -9.72
CA LEU A 149 13.95 -14.22 -8.57
C LEU A 149 13.78 -15.72 -8.88
N SER A 150 13.09 -16.07 -9.96
CA SER A 150 12.90 -17.46 -10.39
C SER A 150 14.23 -18.17 -10.61
N GLY A 151 14.51 -19.16 -9.77
CA GLY A 151 15.74 -19.95 -9.81
C GLY A 151 16.95 -19.28 -9.16
N ALA A 152 16.77 -18.14 -8.50
CA ALA A 152 17.80 -17.51 -7.69
C ALA A 152 18.08 -18.35 -6.43
N LYS A 153 19.37 -18.58 -6.12
CA LYS A 153 19.79 -19.34 -4.92
C LYS A 153 20.51 -18.41 -3.96
N GLY A 154 19.84 -17.99 -2.89
CA GLY A 154 20.26 -16.94 -1.95
C GLY A 154 21.46 -17.27 -1.05
N GLN A 155 22.31 -18.23 -1.44
CA GLN A 155 23.40 -18.78 -0.61
C GLN A 155 24.49 -17.75 -0.21
N LYS A 156 24.36 -16.49 -0.62
CA LYS A 156 25.29 -15.40 -0.33
C LYS A 156 24.58 -14.13 0.18
N MET A 157 23.27 -14.18 0.45
CA MET A 157 22.60 -13.07 1.12
C MET A 157 23.14 -12.92 2.54
N GLN A 158 23.25 -11.68 3.00
CA GLN A 158 23.44 -11.42 4.41
C GLN A 158 22.06 -11.47 5.08
N GLU A 159 22.02 -11.92 6.33
CA GLU A 159 20.77 -12.03 7.09
C GLU A 159 20.01 -10.70 7.19
N ILE A 160 20.74 -9.58 7.27
CA ILE A 160 20.15 -8.23 7.26
C ILE A 160 19.49 -7.89 5.92
N ASP A 161 20.12 -8.25 4.80
CA ASP A 161 19.56 -8.03 3.47
C ASP A 161 18.29 -8.88 3.28
N SER A 162 18.29 -10.11 3.80
CA SER A 162 17.11 -10.98 3.82
C SER A 162 16.00 -10.43 4.70
N ALA A 163 16.33 -9.88 5.87
CA ALA A 163 15.35 -9.25 6.76
C ALA A 163 14.71 -8.03 6.10
N ASP A 164 15.52 -7.16 5.48
CA ASP A 164 15.02 -6.00 4.74
C ASP A 164 14.06 -6.43 3.63
N VAL A 165 14.44 -7.41 2.80
CA VAL A 165 13.56 -7.91 1.72
C VAL A 165 12.28 -8.54 2.27
N ALA A 166 12.35 -9.30 3.38
CA ALA A 166 11.17 -9.91 3.99
C ALA A 166 10.19 -8.86 4.53
N ASN A 167 10.70 -7.85 5.24
CA ASN A 167 9.89 -6.73 5.73
C ASN A 167 9.21 -6.00 4.57
N GLN A 168 9.93 -5.74 3.47
CA GLN A 168 9.33 -5.06 2.32
C GLN A 168 8.25 -5.89 1.59
N VAL A 169 8.30 -7.22 1.69
CA VAL A 169 7.21 -8.07 1.18
C VAL A 169 5.98 -8.01 2.10
N ASP A 170 6.20 -7.88 3.40
CA ASP A 170 5.16 -7.72 4.41
C ASP A 170 4.46 -6.37 4.29
N ASP A 171 5.23 -5.28 4.26
CA ASP A 171 4.71 -3.91 4.07
C ASP A 171 3.92 -3.79 2.75
N LEU A 172 4.42 -4.41 1.67
CA LEU A 172 3.71 -4.45 0.39
C LEU A 172 2.41 -5.27 0.46
N GLN A 173 2.36 -6.34 1.25
CA GLN A 173 1.14 -7.11 1.44
C GLN A 173 0.08 -6.29 2.15
N GLU A 174 0.45 -5.56 3.20
CA GLU A 174 -0.44 -4.65 3.93
C GLU A 174 -0.98 -3.56 2.99
N ALA A 175 -0.11 -2.92 2.20
CA ALA A 175 -0.54 -1.91 1.23
C ALA A 175 -1.51 -2.46 0.16
N VAL A 176 -1.29 -3.69 -0.31
CA VAL A 176 -2.22 -4.33 -1.27
C VAL A 176 -3.55 -4.69 -0.61
N GLU A 177 -3.55 -5.02 0.68
CA GLU A 177 -4.77 -5.21 1.45
C GLU A 177 -5.56 -3.92 1.61
N ASP A 178 -4.91 -2.82 1.98
CA ASP A 178 -5.55 -1.51 2.07
C ASP A 178 -6.16 -1.08 0.72
N LEU A 179 -5.48 -1.36 -0.40
CA LEU A 179 -6.04 -1.17 -1.74
C LEU A 179 -7.30 -2.01 -1.96
N VAL A 180 -7.29 -3.29 -1.57
CA VAL A 180 -8.47 -4.16 -1.70
C VAL A 180 -9.63 -3.63 -0.87
N GLN A 181 -9.38 -3.19 0.36
CA GLN A 181 -10.39 -2.61 1.24
C GLN A 181 -10.95 -1.30 0.67
N ALA A 182 -10.09 -0.39 0.22
CA ALA A 182 -10.49 0.86 -0.42
C ALA A 182 -11.36 0.62 -1.67
N LEU A 183 -11.03 -0.40 -2.47
CA LEU A 183 -11.83 -0.80 -3.64
C LEU A 183 -13.17 -1.44 -3.27
N GLN A 184 -13.27 -2.14 -2.13
CA GLN A 184 -14.54 -2.69 -1.63
C GLN A 184 -15.52 -1.60 -1.19
N ASP A 185 -14.99 -0.53 -0.60
CA ASP A 185 -15.77 0.63 -0.18
C ASP A 185 -16.10 1.58 -1.36
N SER A 186 -15.43 1.41 -2.50
CA SER A 186 -15.61 2.22 -3.71
C SER A 186 -16.85 1.88 -4.54
N ASP A 187 -17.78 2.82 -4.57
CA ASP A 187 -18.85 2.86 -5.56
C ASP A 187 -18.37 3.55 -6.85
N GLY A 188 -18.09 2.76 -7.90
CA GLY A 188 -17.93 3.29 -9.27
C GLY A 188 -16.73 2.81 -10.08
N LEU A 189 -15.79 2.07 -9.48
CA LEU A 189 -14.58 1.58 -10.18
C LEU A 189 -14.76 0.31 -11.02
N ASN A 190 -15.99 -0.21 -11.15
CA ASN A 190 -16.29 -1.50 -11.80
C ASN A 190 -15.44 -2.67 -11.26
N ALA A 191 -14.88 -2.55 -10.05
CA ALA A 191 -14.13 -3.61 -9.40
C ALA A 191 -15.05 -4.81 -9.15
N ASN A 192 -14.55 -6.01 -9.43
CA ASN A 192 -15.35 -7.21 -9.31
C ASN A 192 -15.42 -7.61 -7.83
N LYS A 193 -16.60 -7.47 -7.20
CA LYS A 193 -16.78 -7.77 -5.77
C LYS A 193 -16.39 -9.20 -5.39
N GLN A 194 -16.59 -10.17 -6.28
CA GLN A 194 -16.16 -11.54 -6.03
C GLN A 194 -14.63 -11.66 -6.06
N GLN A 195 -13.97 -10.98 -7.00
CA GLN A 195 -12.51 -10.92 -7.07
C GLN A 195 -11.91 -10.20 -5.86
N LEU A 196 -12.54 -9.12 -5.38
CA LEU A 196 -12.13 -8.42 -4.16
C LEU A 196 -12.24 -9.31 -2.92
N GLN A 197 -13.30 -10.10 -2.79
CA GLN A 197 -13.44 -11.07 -1.70
C GLN A 197 -12.40 -12.19 -1.78
N GLN A 198 -12.11 -12.69 -2.98
CA GLN A 198 -11.07 -13.70 -3.19
C GLN A 198 -9.68 -13.13 -2.92
N ALA A 199 -9.42 -11.88 -3.32
CA ALA A 199 -8.19 -11.16 -3.03
C ALA A 199 -7.98 -11.06 -1.51
N GLN A 200 -8.98 -10.60 -0.77
CA GLN A 200 -8.92 -10.51 0.70
C GLN A 200 -8.56 -11.86 1.33
N GLN A 201 -9.24 -12.94 0.96
CA GLN A 201 -8.94 -14.27 1.52
C GLN A 201 -7.51 -14.76 1.25
N ARG A 202 -6.95 -14.39 0.09
CA ARG A 202 -5.57 -14.73 -0.28
C ARG A 202 -4.58 -13.90 0.52
N LEU A 203 -4.85 -12.60 0.72
CA LEU A 203 -4.06 -11.70 1.57
C LEU A 203 -4.07 -12.16 3.02
N ASP A 204 -5.25 -12.46 3.60
CA ASP A 204 -5.38 -13.02 4.96
C ASP A 204 -4.58 -14.32 5.14
N THR A 205 -4.40 -15.10 4.08
CA THR A 205 -3.60 -16.33 4.11
C THR A 205 -2.11 -16.03 4.07
N MET A 206 -1.73 -15.06 3.24
CA MET A 206 -0.36 -14.59 3.09
C MET A 206 0.14 -13.88 4.35
N GLU A 207 -0.65 -12.99 4.96
CA GLU A 207 -0.40 -12.34 6.25
C GLU A 207 -0.01 -13.40 7.30
N LYS A 208 -0.85 -14.43 7.49
CA LYS A 208 -0.56 -15.53 8.41
C LYS A 208 0.72 -16.32 8.08
N GLU A 209 1.11 -16.39 6.81
CA GLU A 209 2.37 -17.03 6.39
C GLU A 209 3.58 -16.12 6.69
N LEU A 210 3.43 -14.81 6.57
CA LEU A 210 4.44 -13.80 6.85
C LEU A 210 4.63 -13.60 8.36
N ASP A 211 3.54 -13.50 9.13
CA ASP A 211 3.54 -13.47 10.60
C ASP A 211 4.32 -14.64 11.19
N ARG A 212 4.07 -15.86 10.67
CA ARG A 212 4.79 -17.06 11.11
C ARG A 212 6.28 -16.99 10.80
N GLN A 213 6.67 -16.28 9.74
CA GLN A 213 8.07 -16.06 9.41
C GLN A 213 8.69 -15.02 10.36
N ALA A 214 7.97 -13.94 10.64
CA ALA A 214 8.39 -12.92 11.60
C ALA A 214 8.50 -13.47 13.04
N ASP A 215 7.65 -14.43 13.41
CA ASP A 215 7.63 -15.11 14.70
C ASP A 215 8.67 -16.25 14.83
N MET A 216 9.46 -16.53 13.78
CA MET A 216 10.50 -17.56 13.87
C MET A 216 11.51 -17.23 14.96
N ALA A 217 11.98 -18.27 15.66
CA ALA A 217 13.09 -18.12 16.59
C ALA A 217 14.36 -17.69 15.83
N GLU A 218 15.23 -16.88 16.45
CA GLU A 218 16.45 -16.33 15.82
C GLU A 218 17.31 -17.41 15.11
N GLU A 219 17.46 -18.59 15.72
CA GLU A 219 18.22 -19.71 15.13
C GLU A 219 17.56 -20.29 13.86
N GLU A 220 16.22 -20.36 13.85
CA GLU A 220 15.43 -20.81 12.72
C GLU A 220 15.42 -19.77 11.61
N TRP A 221 15.22 -18.50 11.97
CA TRP A 221 15.29 -17.35 11.06
C TRP A 221 16.64 -17.27 10.37
N SER A 222 17.75 -17.29 11.11
CA SER A 222 19.10 -17.18 10.53
C SER A 222 19.38 -18.32 9.54
N THR A 223 18.89 -19.54 9.83
CA THR A 223 18.97 -20.68 8.91
C THR A 223 18.11 -20.49 7.66
N TYR A 224 16.91 -19.95 7.82
CA TYR A 224 15.98 -19.68 6.72
C TYR A 224 16.51 -18.54 5.81
N ALA A 225 16.87 -17.40 6.39
CA ALA A 225 17.21 -16.14 5.74
C ALA A 225 18.39 -16.27 4.77
N VAL A 226 19.39 -17.09 5.09
CA VAL A 226 20.55 -17.34 4.21
C VAL A 226 20.46 -18.68 3.46
N GLY A 227 19.34 -19.39 3.64
CA GLY A 227 19.10 -20.71 3.10
C GLY A 227 18.56 -20.71 1.67
N ASP A 228 18.50 -21.90 1.08
CA ASP A 228 17.99 -22.08 -0.30
C ASP A 228 16.47 -21.85 -0.43
N GLN A 229 15.75 -21.69 0.68
CA GLN A 229 14.29 -21.50 0.71
C GLN A 229 13.87 -20.02 0.73
N PHE A 230 14.77 -19.09 1.07
CA PHE A 230 14.43 -17.68 1.20
C PHE A 230 13.92 -17.08 -0.11
N ASN A 231 14.76 -17.06 -1.16
CA ASN A 231 14.38 -16.49 -2.46
C ASN A 231 13.16 -17.17 -3.10
N PRO A 232 13.01 -18.51 -3.09
CA PRO A 232 11.77 -19.13 -3.55
C PRO A 232 10.53 -18.69 -2.77
N GLY A 233 10.65 -18.48 -1.46
CA GLY A 233 9.57 -17.95 -0.62
C GLY A 233 9.19 -16.51 -1.01
N VAL A 234 10.18 -15.62 -1.08
CA VAL A 234 10.01 -14.23 -1.53
C VAL A 234 9.40 -14.18 -2.93
N GLN A 235 9.90 -15.00 -3.86
CA GLN A 235 9.37 -15.11 -5.22
C GLN A 235 7.88 -15.51 -5.23
N LYS A 236 7.51 -16.53 -4.43
CA LYS A 236 6.12 -17.00 -4.31
C LYS A 236 5.22 -15.85 -3.85
N ASN A 237 5.63 -15.16 -2.80
CA ASN A 237 4.87 -14.05 -2.20
C ASN A 237 4.67 -12.89 -3.18
N ILE A 238 5.74 -12.44 -3.84
CA ILE A 238 5.68 -11.38 -4.86
C ILE A 238 4.79 -11.79 -6.04
N SER A 239 4.87 -13.06 -6.48
CA SER A 239 4.01 -13.56 -7.55
C SER A 239 2.54 -13.60 -7.16
N GLU A 240 2.24 -13.95 -5.90
CA GLU A 240 0.89 -13.97 -5.36
C GLU A 240 0.29 -12.55 -5.33
N LEU A 241 1.03 -11.56 -4.80
CA LEU A 241 0.63 -10.15 -4.81
C LEU A 241 0.39 -9.63 -6.23
N ALA A 242 1.28 -9.94 -7.18
CA ALA A 242 1.09 -9.59 -8.59
C ALA A 242 -0.20 -10.18 -9.18
N GLN A 243 -0.54 -11.43 -8.82
CA GLN A 243 -1.75 -12.09 -9.30
C GLN A 243 -3.01 -11.50 -8.67
N ILE A 244 -2.97 -11.18 -7.38
CA ILE A 244 -4.07 -10.51 -6.67
C ILE A 244 -4.37 -9.17 -7.34
N MET A 245 -3.36 -8.31 -7.51
CA MET A 245 -3.53 -7.00 -8.14
C MET A 245 -4.08 -7.09 -9.57
N ARG A 246 -3.63 -8.07 -10.35
CA ARG A 246 -4.15 -8.32 -11.71
C ARG A 246 -5.62 -8.71 -11.74
N SER A 247 -6.12 -9.39 -10.71
CA SER A 247 -7.50 -9.89 -10.71
C SER A 247 -8.53 -8.84 -10.28
N LEU A 248 -8.11 -7.77 -9.59
CA LEU A 248 -9.02 -6.76 -9.01
C LEU A 248 -10.00 -6.14 -10.03
N PHE A 249 -9.55 -5.95 -11.26
CA PHE A 249 -10.31 -5.34 -12.35
C PHE A 249 -10.67 -6.31 -13.49
N GLN A 250 -10.37 -7.61 -13.34
CA GLN A 250 -10.78 -8.61 -14.32
C GLN A 250 -12.29 -8.85 -14.23
N GLN A 251 -12.97 -8.68 -15.36
CA GLN A 251 -14.37 -9.04 -15.51
C GLN A 251 -14.44 -10.55 -15.75
N ASP A 252 -15.39 -11.24 -15.11
CA ASP A 252 -15.66 -12.65 -15.42
C ASP A 252 -16.06 -12.77 -16.91
N ALA A 253 -15.39 -13.66 -17.63
CA ALA A 253 -15.59 -13.88 -19.07
C ALA A 253 -16.95 -14.51 -19.40
#